data_AF-A0A918F7L1-F1
#
_entry.id   AF-A0A918F7L1-F1
#
_cell.length_a   1.000
_cell.length_b   1.000
_cell.length_c   1.000
_cell.angle_alpha   90.00
_cell.angle_beta   90.00
_cell.angle_gamma   90.00
#
_symmetry.space_group_name_H-M   'P 1'
#
loop_
_entity.id
_entity.type
_entity.pdbx_description
1 polymer ?
#
loop_
_entity_poly.entity_id
_entity_poly.type
_entity_poly.pdbx_seq_one_letter_code
_entity_poly.pdbx_strand_id
1 'polypeptide(L)'
;MLRGGKSWSRRRRDVASHVVLRVLILAVAVPGLVLCVDRVERNHPAVVLYKNASLCPVGTPWETADDCIARTTGEVVDMDWSESCTTNSNGGTSCTRSYSMDVRFGERTESLGVGSNTFRATDRGDPAELRLWRGEVVRMVAGGHVEGYLTSSEWAFWGWLFLGWLLLGASWLALFGLWLYPLLGGWLLLTVPYLMVAYNLLGLNPMGVVGWSITGLITGVGVWFMGRSLAAVVV
;
A
#
# COMPACT_ATOMS: atom_id res chain seq x y z
N MET A 1 58.73 5.93 23.13
CA MET A 1 57.89 6.20 21.94
C MET A 1 57.34 4.90 21.38
N LEU A 2 56.15 4.44 21.77
CA LEU A 2 55.39 3.38 21.06
C LEU A 2 53.89 3.56 21.38
N ARG A 3 53.24 4.51 20.72
CA ARG A 3 51.80 4.79 20.88
C ARG A 3 51.11 4.79 19.50
N GLY A 4 51.35 3.74 18.70
CA GLY A 4 50.85 3.63 17.32
C GLY A 4 49.86 2.47 17.04
N GLY A 5 49.68 1.52 17.97
CA GLY A 5 48.97 0.25 17.65
C GLY A 5 47.44 0.24 17.81
N LYS A 6 46.83 1.22 18.48
CA LYS A 6 45.39 1.16 18.82
C LYS A 6 44.45 1.68 17.73
N SER A 7 44.89 2.51 16.78
CA SER A 7 43.98 3.04 15.75
C SER A 7 43.71 2.04 14.62
N TRP A 8 44.65 1.14 14.33
CA TRP A 8 44.53 0.18 13.23
C TRP A 8 43.52 -0.94 13.50
N SER A 9 43.33 -1.32 14.77
CA SER A 9 42.36 -2.36 15.17
C SER A 9 40.91 -1.89 15.24
N ARG A 10 40.67 -0.56 15.32
CA ARG A 10 39.31 0.02 15.20
C ARG A 10 38.85 0.02 13.75
N ARG A 11 39.69 0.52 12.83
CA ARG A 11 39.36 0.59 11.40
C ARG A 11 39.04 -0.77 10.78
N ARG A 12 39.75 -1.85 11.15
CA ARG A 12 39.43 -3.22 10.69
C ARG A 12 38.12 -3.76 11.25
N ARG A 13 37.77 -3.42 12.50
CA ARG A 13 36.48 -3.82 13.11
C ARG A 13 35.31 -3.14 12.42
N ASP A 14 35.47 -1.87 12.06
CA ASP A 14 34.44 -1.12 11.34
C ASP A 14 34.23 -1.68 9.93
N VAL A 15 35.30 -2.00 9.19
CA VAL A 15 35.15 -2.62 7.86
C VAL A 15 34.50 -4.01 7.96
N ALA A 16 34.92 -4.84 8.91
CA ALA A 16 34.35 -6.17 9.10
C ALA A 16 32.86 -6.12 9.49
N SER A 17 32.46 -5.18 10.37
CA SER A 17 31.05 -5.03 10.76
C SER A 17 30.17 -4.60 9.60
N HIS A 18 30.64 -3.70 8.73
CA HIS A 18 29.90 -3.28 7.54
C HIS A 18 29.73 -4.41 6.52
N VAL A 19 30.76 -5.23 6.31
CA VAL A 19 30.66 -6.38 5.40
C VAL A 19 29.68 -7.42 5.94
N VAL A 20 29.76 -7.75 7.24
CA VAL A 20 28.82 -8.68 7.88
C VAL A 20 27.39 -8.17 7.78
N LEU A 21 27.15 -6.88 8.06
CA LEU A 21 25.81 -6.29 7.95
C LEU A 21 25.25 -6.39 6.52
N ARG A 22 26.06 -6.11 5.49
CA ARG A 22 25.63 -6.22 4.07
C ARG A 22 25.28 -7.67 3.71
N VAL A 23 26.08 -8.63 4.13
CA VAL A 23 25.82 -10.05 3.90
C VAL A 23 24.52 -10.47 4.58
N LEU A 24 24.28 -10.03 5.82
CA LEU A 24 23.02 -10.32 6.53
C LEU A 24 21.80 -9.68 5.84
N ILE A 25 21.91 -8.42 5.38
CA ILE A 25 20.82 -7.77 4.64
C ILE A 25 20.52 -8.55 3.36
N LEU A 26 21.52 -8.95 2.59
CA LEU A 26 21.32 -9.75 1.37
C LEU A 26 20.74 -11.13 1.67
N ALA A 27 21.21 -11.77 2.74
CA ALA A 27 20.71 -13.08 3.17
C ALA A 27 19.23 -13.05 3.59
N VAL A 28 18.70 -11.89 4.00
CA VAL A 28 17.26 -11.70 4.27
C VAL A 28 16.51 -11.23 3.03
N ALA A 29 17.08 -10.28 2.29
CA ALA A 29 16.40 -9.62 1.18
C ALA A 29 16.18 -10.54 -0.01
N VAL A 30 17.17 -11.39 -0.36
CA VAL A 30 17.03 -12.34 -1.48
C VAL A 30 15.91 -13.36 -1.24
N PRO A 31 15.88 -14.14 -0.14
CA PRO A 31 14.77 -15.05 0.10
C PRO A 31 13.45 -14.31 0.34
N GLY A 32 13.47 -13.13 0.97
CA GLY A 32 12.28 -12.31 1.12
C GLY A 32 11.68 -11.88 -0.23
N LEU A 33 12.51 -11.51 -1.21
CA LEU A 33 12.06 -11.21 -2.57
C LEU A 33 11.43 -12.42 -3.25
N VAL A 34 12.05 -13.60 -3.12
CA VAL A 34 11.50 -14.86 -3.66
C VAL A 34 10.13 -15.15 -3.05
N LEU A 35 9.99 -14.99 -1.72
CA LEU A 35 8.71 -15.15 -1.03
C LEU A 35 7.68 -14.11 -1.48
N CYS A 36 8.08 -12.86 -1.71
CA CYS A 36 7.19 -11.82 -2.22
C CYS A 36 6.67 -12.20 -3.62
N VAL A 37 7.52 -12.67 -4.52
CA VAL A 37 7.13 -13.10 -5.87
C VAL A 37 6.13 -14.26 -5.81
N ASP A 38 6.45 -15.32 -5.07
CA ASP A 38 5.55 -16.48 -4.90
C ASP A 38 4.21 -16.04 -4.30
N ARG A 39 4.22 -15.13 -3.31
CA ARG A 39 2.99 -14.69 -2.66
C ARG A 39 2.16 -13.74 -3.53
N VAL A 40 2.79 -12.87 -4.30
CA VAL A 40 2.13 -12.05 -5.32
C VAL A 40 1.47 -12.95 -6.37
N GLU A 41 2.19 -13.94 -6.88
CA GLU A 41 1.68 -14.90 -7.85
C GLU A 41 0.48 -15.70 -7.32
N ARG A 42 0.51 -16.14 -6.06
CA ARG A 42 -0.62 -16.85 -5.44
C ARG A 42 -1.87 -15.98 -5.24
N ASN A 43 -1.70 -14.69 -4.94
CA ASN A 43 -2.85 -13.79 -4.71
C ASN A 43 -3.39 -13.20 -6.02
N HIS A 44 -2.56 -13.10 -7.06
CA HIS A 44 -2.93 -12.49 -8.33
C HIS A 44 -4.20 -13.09 -8.98
N PRO A 45 -4.38 -14.43 -9.07
CA PRO A 45 -5.60 -15.02 -9.61
C PRO A 45 -6.87 -14.58 -8.88
N ALA A 46 -6.83 -14.46 -7.55
CA ALA A 46 -7.99 -14.04 -6.76
C ALA A 46 -8.38 -12.59 -7.06
N VAL A 47 -7.40 -11.71 -7.26
CA VAL A 47 -7.65 -10.31 -7.63
C VAL A 47 -8.20 -10.22 -9.05
N VAL A 48 -7.64 -10.98 -10.00
CA VAL A 48 -8.14 -11.04 -11.38
C VAL A 48 -9.57 -11.58 -11.44
N LEU A 49 -9.88 -12.62 -10.67
CA LEU A 49 -11.23 -13.16 -10.58
C LEU A 49 -12.22 -12.13 -10.07
N TYR A 50 -11.89 -11.43 -8.98
CA TYR A 50 -12.72 -10.36 -8.44
C TYR A 50 -12.96 -9.24 -9.46
N LYS A 51 -11.90 -8.74 -10.13
CA LYS A 51 -12.04 -7.66 -11.11
C LYS A 51 -12.91 -8.04 -12.30
N ASN A 52 -12.90 -9.31 -12.68
CA ASN A 52 -13.69 -9.83 -13.80
C ASN A 52 -15.02 -10.46 -13.37
N ALA A 53 -15.35 -10.44 -12.07
CA ALA A 53 -16.54 -11.07 -11.56
C ALA A 53 -17.81 -10.36 -12.05
N SER A 54 -18.73 -11.14 -12.59
CA SER A 54 -20.07 -10.66 -12.92
C SER A 54 -20.93 -10.49 -11.67
N LEU A 55 -21.99 -9.70 -11.78
CA LEU A 55 -23.01 -9.62 -10.73
C LEU A 55 -23.77 -10.94 -10.65
N CYS A 56 -24.04 -11.42 -9.44
CA CYS A 56 -24.86 -12.61 -9.26
C CYS A 56 -26.28 -12.38 -9.79
N PRO A 57 -27.00 -13.46 -10.17
CA PRO A 57 -28.44 -13.40 -10.39
C PRO A 57 -29.18 -12.77 -9.21
N VAL A 58 -30.31 -12.12 -9.50
CA VAL A 58 -31.14 -11.49 -8.46
C VAL A 58 -31.65 -12.57 -7.50
N GLY A 59 -31.49 -12.34 -6.20
CA GLY A 59 -31.92 -13.26 -5.15
C GLY A 59 -30.86 -14.30 -4.73
N THR A 60 -29.66 -14.30 -5.32
CA THR A 60 -28.55 -15.11 -4.83
C THR A 60 -28.11 -14.62 -3.45
N PRO A 61 -28.14 -15.46 -2.39
CA PRO A 61 -27.62 -15.12 -1.07
C PRO A 61 -26.12 -14.83 -1.15
N TRP A 62 -25.65 -13.84 -0.40
CA TRP A 62 -24.24 -13.48 -0.41
C TRP A 62 -23.36 -14.54 0.27
N GLU A 63 -23.92 -15.40 1.13
CA GLU A 63 -23.17 -16.51 1.75
C GLU A 63 -22.79 -17.61 0.76
N THR A 64 -23.49 -17.73 -0.36
CA THR A 64 -23.27 -18.78 -1.38
C THR A 64 -22.72 -18.22 -2.69
N ALA A 65 -22.41 -16.92 -2.73
CA ALA A 65 -21.88 -16.22 -3.89
C ALA A 65 -20.35 -16.31 -3.96
N ASP A 66 -19.83 -17.50 -4.31
CA ASP A 66 -18.39 -17.77 -4.32
C ASP A 66 -17.65 -17.14 -5.53
N ASP A 67 -18.33 -17.06 -6.69
CA ASP A 67 -17.70 -16.66 -7.96
C ASP A 67 -18.39 -15.45 -8.64
N CYS A 68 -19.31 -14.78 -7.95
CA CYS A 68 -19.99 -13.59 -8.45
C CYS A 68 -20.15 -12.54 -7.35
N ILE A 69 -20.40 -11.29 -7.75
CA ILE A 69 -20.63 -10.19 -6.82
C ILE A 69 -22.10 -10.19 -6.42
N ALA A 70 -22.39 -10.58 -5.17
CA ALA A 70 -23.72 -10.56 -4.61
C ALA A 70 -24.15 -9.13 -4.27
N ARG A 71 -25.46 -8.84 -4.41
CA ARG A 71 -26.06 -7.60 -3.94
C ARG A 71 -26.89 -7.89 -2.70
N THR A 72 -26.70 -7.10 -1.65
CA THR A 72 -27.52 -7.17 -0.46
C THR A 72 -27.85 -5.76 0.01
N THR A 73 -28.90 -5.64 0.82
CA THR A 73 -29.26 -4.38 1.47
C THR A 73 -28.87 -4.49 2.94
N GLY A 74 -28.12 -3.50 3.42
CA GLY A 74 -27.81 -3.30 4.81
C GLY A 74 -28.49 -2.04 5.37
N GLU A 75 -28.29 -1.81 6.65
CA GLU A 75 -28.76 -0.64 7.39
C GLU A 75 -27.58 -0.03 8.14
N VAL A 76 -27.44 1.29 8.10
CA VAL A 76 -26.43 2.00 8.89
C VAL A 76 -26.87 2.00 10.35
N VAL A 77 -26.09 1.36 11.22
CA VAL A 77 -26.44 1.22 12.64
C VAL A 77 -25.72 2.20 13.53
N ASP A 78 -24.48 2.51 13.18
CA ASP A 78 -23.67 3.45 13.92
C ASP A 78 -22.75 4.23 12.96
N MET A 79 -22.31 5.38 13.43
CA MET A 79 -21.49 6.31 12.69
C MET A 79 -20.50 6.94 13.66
N ASP A 80 -19.23 6.87 13.32
CA ASP A 80 -18.14 7.41 14.13
C ASP A 80 -17.17 8.23 13.28
N TRP A 81 -16.46 9.14 13.95
CA TRP A 81 -15.37 9.87 13.31
C TRP A 81 -14.24 10.11 14.30
N SER A 82 -13.02 10.07 13.78
CA SER A 82 -11.81 10.36 14.55
C SER A 82 -10.97 11.41 13.83
N GLU A 83 -10.16 12.14 14.60
CA GLU A 83 -9.22 13.12 14.06
C GLU A 83 -7.82 12.81 14.58
N SER A 84 -6.86 12.70 13.67
CA SER A 84 -5.46 12.49 13.98
C SER A 84 -4.66 13.71 13.54
N CYS A 85 -4.00 14.37 14.49
CA CYS A 85 -3.17 15.54 14.24
C CYS A 85 -1.70 15.19 14.35
N THR A 86 -0.92 15.63 13.36
CA THR A 86 0.55 15.53 13.36
C THR A 86 1.14 16.94 13.38
N THR A 87 2.07 17.19 14.30
CA THR A 87 2.81 18.46 14.38
C THR A 87 4.20 18.27 13.80
N ASN A 88 4.56 19.09 12.81
CA ASN A 88 5.90 19.06 12.25
C ASN A 88 6.90 19.80 13.17
N SER A 89 8.20 19.65 12.89
CA SER A 89 9.28 20.28 13.66
C SER A 89 9.28 21.82 13.62
N ASN A 90 8.47 22.42 12.73
CA ASN A 90 8.31 23.87 12.60
C ASN A 90 7.06 24.38 13.33
N GLY A 91 6.39 23.54 14.12
CA GLY A 91 5.18 23.90 14.88
C GLY A 91 3.90 23.95 14.06
N GLY A 92 3.93 23.56 12.78
CA GLY A 92 2.75 23.43 11.93
C GLY A 92 2.00 22.14 12.26
N THR A 93 0.73 22.26 12.65
CA THR A 93 -0.15 21.12 12.93
C THR A 93 -1.03 20.83 11.72
N SER A 94 -1.03 19.58 11.26
CA SER A 94 -1.94 19.09 10.22
C SER A 94 -2.81 17.99 10.80
N CYS A 95 -4.13 18.15 10.72
CA CYS A 95 -5.11 17.20 11.21
C CYS A 95 -5.81 16.50 10.04
N THR A 96 -5.93 15.18 10.13
CA THR A 96 -6.67 14.34 9.18
C THR A 96 -7.85 13.75 9.91
N ARG A 97 -9.05 13.94 9.34
CA ARG A 97 -10.29 13.33 9.85
C ARG A 97 -10.59 12.04 9.10
N SER A 98 -10.92 11.01 9.86
CA SER A 98 -11.35 9.71 9.37
C SER A 98 -12.80 9.50 9.78
N TYR A 99 -13.63 9.02 8.86
CA TYR A 99 -15.05 8.75 9.08
C TYR A 99 -15.30 7.26 8.87
N SER A 100 -16.08 6.65 9.76
CA SER A 100 -16.48 5.24 9.67
C SER A 100 -17.97 5.09 9.92
N MET A 101 -18.54 4.07 9.28
CA MET A 101 -19.94 3.67 9.42
C MET A 101 -20.01 2.18 9.72
N ASP A 102 -20.80 1.82 10.72
CA ASP A 102 -21.14 0.43 10.98
C ASP A 102 -22.40 0.10 10.20
N VAL A 103 -22.30 -0.87 9.29
CA VAL A 103 -23.42 -1.31 8.46
C VAL A 103 -23.78 -2.73 8.84
N ARG A 104 -25.05 -2.93 9.20
CA ARG A 104 -25.61 -4.25 9.53
C ARG A 104 -26.30 -4.84 8.30
N PHE A 105 -25.94 -6.07 7.95
CA PHE A 105 -26.57 -6.84 6.88
C PHE A 105 -26.64 -8.31 7.28
N GLY A 106 -27.83 -8.91 7.18
CA GLY A 106 -28.09 -10.24 7.76
C GLY A 106 -27.78 -10.25 9.26
N GLU A 107 -26.96 -11.21 9.71
CA GLU A 107 -26.51 -11.33 11.10
C GLU A 107 -25.14 -10.67 11.37
N ARG A 108 -24.59 -9.94 10.39
CA ARG A 108 -23.25 -9.33 10.50
C ARG A 108 -23.35 -7.81 10.58
N THR A 109 -22.41 -7.22 11.30
CA THR A 109 -22.15 -5.77 11.30
C THR A 109 -20.69 -5.57 10.93
N GLU A 110 -20.42 -4.70 9.97
CA GLU A 110 -19.08 -4.40 9.50
C GLU A 110 -18.81 -2.89 9.56
N SER A 111 -17.64 -2.51 10.08
CA SER A 111 -17.21 -1.12 10.17
C SER A 111 -16.46 -0.73 8.91
N LEU A 112 -17.00 0.22 8.16
CA LEU A 112 -16.52 0.65 6.86
C LEU A 112 -16.07 2.09 6.91
N GLY A 113 -14.84 2.36 6.46
CA GLY A 113 -14.36 3.72 6.26
C GLY A 113 -15.13 4.41 5.13
N VAL A 114 -15.54 5.66 5.31
CA VAL A 114 -16.32 6.40 4.31
C VAL A 114 -15.75 7.79 4.06
N GLY A 115 -16.06 8.34 2.88
CA GLY A 115 -15.78 9.73 2.59
C GLY A 115 -16.63 10.68 3.42
N SER A 116 -16.11 11.88 3.66
CA SER A 116 -16.82 12.92 4.43
C SER A 116 -18.18 13.32 3.84
N ASN A 117 -18.35 13.22 2.53
CA ASN A 117 -19.63 13.52 1.85
C ASN A 117 -20.67 12.44 2.14
N THR A 118 -20.29 11.17 1.96
CA THR A 118 -21.12 10.02 2.32
C THR A 118 -21.51 10.07 3.79
N PHE A 119 -20.55 10.39 4.68
CA PHE A 119 -20.80 10.56 6.11
C PHE A 119 -21.81 11.66 6.45
N ARG A 120 -21.81 12.77 5.73
CA ARG A 120 -22.75 13.87 5.98
C ARG A 120 -24.11 13.68 5.32
N ALA A 121 -24.18 12.82 4.30
CA ALA A 121 -25.38 12.58 3.51
C ALA A 121 -26.18 11.36 3.98
N THR A 122 -25.72 10.69 5.03
CA THR A 122 -26.30 9.45 5.55
C THR A 122 -26.53 9.61 7.04
N ASP A 123 -27.65 9.08 7.53
CA ASP A 123 -28.00 9.02 8.95
C ASP A 123 -28.12 7.57 9.43
N ARG A 124 -28.15 7.38 10.76
CA ARG A 124 -28.43 6.06 11.34
C ARG A 124 -29.86 5.63 11.00
N GLY A 125 -30.01 4.37 10.61
CA GLY A 125 -31.24 3.80 10.09
C GLY A 125 -31.39 3.89 8.58
N ASP A 126 -30.50 4.62 7.88
CA ASP A 126 -30.57 4.71 6.43
C ASP A 126 -30.21 3.36 5.77
N PRO A 127 -30.89 3.02 4.66
CA PRO A 127 -30.55 1.84 3.89
C PRO A 127 -29.23 2.04 3.14
N ALA A 128 -28.40 1.01 3.13
CA ALA A 128 -27.16 0.94 2.36
C ALA A 128 -27.22 -0.22 1.36
N GLU A 129 -26.99 0.05 0.08
CA GLU A 129 -26.82 -1.03 -0.90
C GLU A 129 -25.37 -1.52 -0.89
N LEU A 130 -25.19 -2.79 -0.57
CA LEU A 130 -23.88 -3.42 -0.48
C LEU A 130 -23.66 -4.37 -1.64
N ARG A 131 -22.42 -4.41 -2.12
CA ARG A 131 -21.92 -5.44 -3.02
C ARG A 131 -20.85 -6.23 -2.29
N LEU A 132 -21.03 -7.55 -2.27
CA LEU A 132 -20.12 -8.45 -1.58
C LEU A 132 -19.44 -9.40 -2.56
N TRP A 133 -18.17 -9.65 -2.34
CA TRP A 133 -17.39 -10.67 -3.01
C TRP A 133 -16.87 -11.64 -1.95
N ARG A 134 -17.31 -12.91 -2.00
CA ARG A 134 -16.94 -13.94 -1.00
C ARG A 134 -17.13 -13.49 0.46
N GLY A 135 -18.20 -12.73 0.70
CA GLY A 135 -18.55 -12.21 2.02
C GLY A 135 -17.80 -10.95 2.47
N GLU A 136 -16.92 -10.38 1.63
CA GLU A 136 -16.27 -9.08 1.90
C GLU A 136 -17.02 -7.96 1.16
N VAL A 137 -17.27 -6.84 1.84
CA VAL A 137 -17.89 -5.66 1.20
C VAL A 137 -16.88 -5.02 0.25
N VAL A 138 -17.21 -5.00 -1.04
CA VAL A 138 -16.37 -4.40 -2.10
C VAL A 138 -16.89 -3.07 -2.60
N ARG A 139 -18.19 -2.82 -2.40
CA ARG A 139 -18.82 -1.55 -2.78
C ARG A 139 -19.99 -1.29 -1.85
N MET A 140 -20.14 -0.03 -1.44
CA MET A 140 -21.31 0.45 -0.73
C MET A 140 -21.90 1.65 -1.46
N VAL A 141 -23.23 1.73 -1.47
CA VAL A 141 -23.96 2.93 -1.86
C VAL A 141 -24.85 3.35 -0.70
N ALA A 142 -24.58 4.53 -0.15
CA ALA A 142 -25.32 5.12 0.96
C ALA A 142 -25.44 6.63 0.75
N GLY A 143 -26.61 7.22 1.07
CA GLY A 143 -26.85 8.65 0.85
C GLY A 143 -26.64 9.11 -0.61
N GLY A 144 -26.85 8.23 -1.59
CA GLY A 144 -26.59 8.50 -3.01
C GLY A 144 -25.11 8.55 -3.41
N HIS A 145 -24.19 8.31 -2.49
CA HIS A 145 -22.75 8.26 -2.73
C HIS A 145 -22.26 6.82 -2.85
N VAL A 146 -21.23 6.62 -3.68
CA VAL A 146 -20.65 5.30 -3.94
C VAL A 146 -19.25 5.23 -3.33
N GLU A 147 -19.05 4.27 -2.44
CA GLU A 147 -17.76 3.94 -1.85
C GLU A 147 -17.26 2.59 -2.37
N GLY A 148 -15.97 2.51 -2.67
CA GLY A 148 -15.30 1.29 -3.12
C GLY A 148 -14.29 0.83 -2.09
N TYR A 149 -14.27 -0.48 -1.84
CA TYR A 149 -13.40 -1.10 -0.85
C TYR A 149 -12.47 -2.10 -1.54
N LEU A 150 -11.26 -2.21 -1.00
CA LEU A 150 -10.29 -3.20 -1.44
C LEU A 150 -10.56 -4.51 -0.69
N THR A 151 -10.53 -5.63 -1.39
CA THR A 151 -10.63 -6.95 -0.77
C THR A 151 -9.39 -7.25 0.08
N SER A 152 -9.49 -8.20 1.00
CA SER A 152 -8.33 -8.67 1.78
C SER A 152 -7.22 -9.20 0.87
N SER A 153 -7.58 -9.85 -0.24
CA SER A 153 -6.66 -10.34 -1.26
C SER A 153 -5.93 -9.21 -1.98
N GLU A 154 -6.62 -8.10 -2.29
CA GLU A 154 -5.99 -6.91 -2.85
C GLU A 154 -5.02 -6.29 -1.85
N TRP A 155 -5.43 -6.08 -0.59
CA TRP A 155 -4.55 -5.55 0.45
C TRP A 155 -3.31 -6.41 0.66
N ALA A 156 -3.47 -7.73 0.73
CA ALA A 156 -2.34 -8.65 0.84
C ALA A 156 -1.41 -8.50 -0.37
N PHE A 157 -1.96 -8.49 -1.57
CA PHE A 157 -1.21 -8.31 -2.81
C PHE A 157 -0.40 -6.99 -2.82
N TRP A 158 -1.02 -5.86 -2.44
CA TRP A 158 -0.35 -4.57 -2.30
C TRP A 158 0.75 -4.60 -1.24
N GLY A 159 0.50 -5.25 -0.10
CA GLY A 159 1.48 -5.42 0.96
C GLY A 159 2.72 -6.19 0.50
N TRP A 160 2.55 -7.28 -0.24
CA TRP A 160 3.67 -8.08 -0.77
C TRP A 160 4.45 -7.34 -1.86
N LEU A 161 3.77 -6.59 -2.74
CA LEU A 161 4.45 -5.74 -3.72
C LEU A 161 5.27 -4.64 -3.06
N PHE A 162 4.70 -3.96 -2.07
CA PHE A 162 5.39 -2.91 -1.31
C PHE A 162 6.58 -3.48 -0.54
N LEU A 163 6.42 -4.64 0.10
CA LEU A 163 7.52 -5.32 0.78
C LEU A 163 8.63 -5.71 -0.21
N GLY A 164 8.27 -6.26 -1.37
CA GLY A 164 9.23 -6.57 -2.43
C GLY A 164 10.02 -5.33 -2.87
N TRP A 165 9.35 -4.19 -3.06
CA TRP A 165 10.00 -2.93 -3.40
C TRP A 165 11.01 -2.46 -2.34
N LEU A 166 10.66 -2.59 -1.05
CA LEU A 166 11.57 -2.25 0.05
C LEU A 166 12.77 -3.19 0.12
N LEU A 167 12.56 -4.50 -0.05
CA LEU A 167 13.66 -5.48 -0.07
C LEU A 167 14.61 -5.26 -1.26
N LEU A 168 14.07 -4.81 -2.39
CA LEU A 168 14.88 -4.46 -3.55
C LEU A 168 15.74 -3.21 -3.27
N GLY A 169 15.16 -2.18 -2.64
CA GLY A 169 15.92 -1.03 -2.15
C GLY A 169 16.99 -1.40 -1.13
N ALA A 170 16.68 -2.29 -0.18
CA ALA A 170 17.62 -2.78 0.82
C ALA A 170 18.78 -3.59 0.18
N SER A 171 18.48 -4.41 -0.82
CA SER A 171 19.49 -5.16 -1.58
C SER A 171 20.45 -4.21 -2.30
N TRP A 172 19.92 -3.13 -2.88
CA TRP A 172 20.72 -2.10 -3.54
C TRP A 172 21.67 -1.40 -2.56
N LEU A 173 21.17 -1.00 -1.38
CA LEU A 173 22.01 -0.46 -0.30
C LEU A 173 23.09 -1.44 0.17
N ALA A 174 22.78 -2.73 0.22
CA ALA A 174 23.75 -3.73 0.66
C ALA A 174 24.88 -3.93 -0.37
N LEU A 175 24.55 -3.94 -1.67
CA LEU A 175 25.52 -4.12 -2.76
C LEU A 175 26.43 -2.90 -2.90
N PHE A 176 25.85 -1.70 -3.03
CA PHE A 176 26.59 -0.49 -3.34
C PHE A 176 27.00 0.33 -2.10
N GLY A 177 26.47 -0.04 -0.93
CA GLY A 177 26.80 0.57 0.35
C GLY A 177 26.02 1.83 0.69
N LEU A 178 26.33 2.38 1.87
CA LEU A 178 25.74 3.61 2.42
C LEU A 178 25.98 4.86 1.57
N TRP A 179 26.87 4.79 0.57
CA TRP A 179 27.06 5.87 -0.40
C TRP A 179 25.77 6.20 -1.17
N LEU A 180 24.86 5.23 -1.30
CA LEU A 180 23.55 5.44 -1.93
C LEU A 180 22.44 5.80 -0.94
N TYR A 181 22.75 5.97 0.36
CA TYR A 181 21.78 6.45 1.34
C TYR A 181 21.03 7.74 0.90
N PRO A 182 21.67 8.77 0.31
CA PRO A 182 20.95 9.97 -0.13
C PRO A 182 20.02 9.73 -1.32
N LEU A 183 20.09 8.56 -1.99
CA LEU A 183 19.14 8.16 -3.02
C LEU A 183 17.85 7.55 -2.45
N LEU A 184 17.81 7.18 -1.17
CA LEU A 184 16.63 6.55 -0.55
C LEU A 184 15.39 7.45 -0.59
N GLY A 185 15.56 8.77 -0.44
CA GLY A 185 14.45 9.71 -0.57
C GLY A 185 13.80 9.66 -1.95
N GLY A 186 14.62 9.61 -3.01
CA GLY A 186 14.12 9.41 -4.37
C GLY A 186 13.54 8.02 -4.59
N TRP A 187 14.12 6.98 -3.98
CA TRP A 187 13.63 5.60 -4.07
C TRP A 187 12.23 5.45 -3.49
N LEU A 188 11.99 6.08 -2.34
CA LEU A 188 10.67 6.07 -1.69
C LEU A 188 9.64 6.83 -2.53
N LEU A 189 10.01 7.92 -3.19
CA LEU A 189 9.13 8.63 -4.13
C LEU A 189 8.74 7.76 -5.33
N LEU A 190 9.65 6.89 -5.79
CA LEU A 190 9.39 5.94 -6.89
C LEU A 190 8.47 4.79 -6.49
N THR A 191 8.13 4.63 -5.21
CA THR A 191 7.21 3.57 -4.75
C THR A 191 5.83 3.70 -5.38
N VAL A 192 5.28 4.92 -5.43
CA VAL A 192 3.96 5.15 -6.02
C VAL A 192 3.96 4.81 -7.52
N PRO A 193 4.89 5.33 -8.34
CA PRO A 193 5.03 4.91 -9.73
C PRO A 193 5.21 3.42 -9.93
N TYR A 194 6.08 2.78 -9.14
CA TYR A 194 6.34 1.36 -9.23
C TYR A 194 5.06 0.55 -9.01
N LEU A 195 4.33 0.84 -7.93
CA LEU A 195 3.11 0.12 -7.61
C LEU A 195 2.02 0.38 -8.66
N MET A 196 1.89 1.61 -9.17
CA MET A 196 0.94 1.93 -10.24
C MET A 196 1.24 1.15 -11.53
N VAL A 197 2.51 1.11 -11.95
CA VAL A 197 2.95 0.37 -13.14
C VAL A 197 2.78 -1.13 -12.94
N ALA A 198 3.18 -1.68 -11.79
CA ALA A 198 3.00 -3.09 -11.48
C ALA A 198 1.51 -3.49 -11.52
N TYR A 199 0.64 -2.68 -10.93
CA TYR A 199 -0.80 -2.92 -10.92
C TYR A 199 -1.41 -2.85 -12.34
N ASN A 200 -0.93 -1.93 -13.18
CA ASN A 200 -1.38 -1.81 -14.57
C ASN A 200 -0.88 -2.95 -15.46
N LEU A 201 0.40 -3.34 -15.35
CA LEU A 201 0.99 -4.45 -16.09
C LEU A 201 0.30 -5.79 -15.80
N LEU A 202 -0.25 -5.93 -14.59
CA LEU A 202 -1.02 -7.10 -14.18
C LEU A 202 -2.49 -7.05 -14.64
N GLY A 203 -2.86 -6.04 -15.44
CA GLY A 203 -4.18 -5.92 -16.05
C GLY A 203 -5.30 -5.59 -15.06
N LEU A 204 -4.98 -5.18 -13.83
CA LEU A 204 -5.96 -5.03 -12.76
C LEU A 204 -6.72 -3.69 -12.82
N ASN A 205 -6.17 -2.69 -13.52
CA ASN A 205 -6.87 -1.45 -13.83
C ASN A 205 -6.19 -0.73 -15.02
N PRO A 206 -6.90 -0.48 -16.13
CA PRO A 206 -6.38 0.37 -17.19
C PRO A 206 -6.34 1.81 -16.70
N MET A 207 -5.15 2.28 -16.29
CA MET A 207 -4.97 3.68 -15.95
C MET A 207 -5.20 4.52 -17.22
N GLY A 208 -6.16 5.44 -17.14
CA GLY A 208 -6.35 6.46 -18.16
C GLY A 208 -5.15 7.41 -18.23
N VAL A 209 -5.17 8.32 -19.22
CA VAL A 209 -4.10 9.29 -19.49
C VAL A 209 -3.69 10.09 -18.25
N VAL A 210 -4.64 10.41 -17.37
CA VAL A 210 -4.40 11.12 -16.10
C VAL A 210 -3.50 10.31 -15.16
N GLY A 211 -3.74 9.01 -15.01
CA GLY A 211 -2.92 8.14 -14.16
C GLY A 211 -1.47 8.11 -14.63
N TRP A 212 -1.26 7.88 -15.93
CA TRP A 212 0.08 7.92 -16.54
C TRP A 212 0.78 9.27 -16.40
N SER A 213 0.02 10.37 -16.45
CA SER A 213 0.56 11.72 -16.29
C SER A 213 1.07 11.95 -14.88
N ILE A 214 0.32 11.51 -13.86
CA ILE A 214 0.73 11.58 -12.45
C ILE A 214 1.94 10.68 -12.20
N THR A 215 1.92 9.43 -12.71
CA THR A 215 3.04 8.49 -12.61
C THR A 215 4.32 9.09 -13.22
N GLY A 216 4.22 9.68 -14.42
CA GLY A 216 5.34 10.33 -15.10
C GLY A 216 5.90 11.51 -14.32
N LEU A 217 5.04 12.37 -13.77
CA LEU A 217 5.46 13.52 -12.96
C LEU A 217 6.19 13.08 -11.68
N ILE A 218 5.62 12.13 -10.93
CA ILE A 218 6.25 11.62 -9.70
C ILE A 218 7.58 10.94 -10.02
N THR A 219 7.63 10.16 -11.11
CA THR A 219 8.87 9.52 -11.56
C THR A 219 9.94 10.57 -11.88
N GLY A 220 9.58 11.61 -12.63
CA GLY A 220 10.49 12.70 -12.98
C GLY A 220 11.04 13.42 -11.74
N VAL A 221 10.18 13.73 -10.77
CA VAL A 221 10.58 14.35 -9.50
C VAL A 221 11.50 13.43 -8.69
N GLY A 222 11.17 12.13 -8.60
CA GLY A 222 11.99 11.14 -7.91
C GLY A 222 13.39 11.00 -8.52
N VAL A 223 13.48 10.89 -9.84
CA VAL A 223 14.74 10.82 -10.59
C VAL A 223 15.55 12.11 -10.44
N TRP A 224 14.90 13.28 -10.51
CA TRP A 224 15.57 14.56 -10.29
C TRP A 224 16.17 14.66 -8.88
N PHE A 225 15.43 14.22 -7.86
CA PHE A 225 15.91 14.20 -6.48
C PHE A 225 17.10 13.25 -6.31
N MET A 226 17.04 12.06 -6.94
CA MET A 226 18.17 11.13 -7.00
C MET A 226 19.41 11.76 -7.66
N GLY A 227 19.24 12.43 -8.80
CA GLY A 227 20.33 13.08 -9.51
C GLY A 227 20.97 14.21 -8.70
N ARG A 228 20.16 15.02 -8.03
CA ARG A 228 20.64 16.08 -7.13
C ARG A 228 21.43 15.51 -5.94
N SER A 229 20.94 14.43 -5.34
CA SER A 229 21.63 13.73 -4.26
C SER A 229 22.99 13.18 -4.70
N LEU A 230 23.09 12.61 -5.90
CA LEU A 230 24.37 12.13 -6.46
C LEU A 230 25.36 13.28 -6.69
N ALA A 231 24.90 14.40 -7.25
CA ALA A 231 25.74 15.57 -7.46
C ALA A 231 26.31 16.13 -6.15
N ALA A 232 25.54 16.10 -5.05
CA ALA A 232 25.98 16.56 -3.74
C ALA A 232 27.01 15.65 -3.05
N VAL A 233 27.16 14.40 -3.50
CA VAL A 233 28.10 13.43 -2.92
C VAL A 233 29.43 13.39 -3.69
N VAL A 234 29.44 13.85 -4.95
CA VAL A 234 30.63 13.87 -5.82
C VAL A 234 31.47 15.16 -5.64
N VAL A 235 30.89 16.21 -5.04
CA VAL A 235 31.56 17.47 -4.68
C VAL A 235 32.13 17.37 -3.26
#